data_AF-A0A3M0ZQ76-F1
#
_entry.id   AF-A0A3M0ZQ76-F1
#
_cell.length_a   1.000
_cell.length_b   1.000
_cell.length_c   1.000
_cell.angle_alpha   90.00
_cell.angle_beta   90.00
_cell.angle_gamma   90.00
#
_symmetry.space_group_name_H-M   'P 1'
#
loop_
_entity.id
_entity.type
_entity.pdbx_description
1 polymer ?
#
loop_
_entity_poly.entity_id
_entity_poly.type
_entity_poly.pdbx_seq_one_letter_code
_entity_poly.pdbx_strand_id
1 'polypeptide(L)'
;MLGLMPVCGCDGVTYDTPCDAIRAGVGIDHKGACETPCNSDADCSAGQVCWKLPGQCDGPGRCAPIRSDCPLMMPAFPVCGCDGVTYPSLCDALLAGVSIEHEGPCQ
;
A
#
# COMPACT_ATOMS: atom_id res chain seq x y z
N MET A 1 10.30 -26.51 -10.47
CA MET A 1 10.06 -25.85 -9.18
C MET A 1 8.74 -25.09 -9.33
N LEU A 2 7.64 -25.62 -8.79
CA LEU A 2 6.34 -24.93 -8.83
C LEU A 2 6.40 -23.81 -7.79
N GLY A 3 6.48 -22.56 -8.25
CA GLY A 3 6.52 -21.40 -7.36
C GLY A 3 5.15 -21.16 -6.74
N LEU A 4 5.10 -20.92 -5.43
CA LEU A 4 3.93 -20.38 -4.75
C LEU A 4 3.67 -18.99 -5.35
N MET A 5 2.49 -18.81 -5.93
CA MET A 5 2.04 -17.53 -6.47
C MET A 5 0.90 -17.05 -5.59
N PRO A 6 1.19 -16.45 -4.42
CA PRO A 6 0.15 -16.08 -3.49
C PRO A 6 -0.81 -15.08 -4.12
N VAL A 7 -2.07 -15.16 -3.73
CA VAL A 7 -3.15 -14.24 -4.13
C VAL A 7 -3.98 -13.84 -2.93
N CYS A 8 -4.53 -12.62 -2.96
CA CYS A 8 -5.48 -12.16 -1.98
C CYS A 8 -6.89 -12.44 -2.48
N GLY A 9 -7.68 -13.18 -1.71
CA GLY A 9 -9.09 -13.39 -2.00
C GLY A 9 -9.94 -12.16 -1.66
N CYS A 10 -11.11 -12.03 -2.29
CA CYS A 10 -12.11 -11.02 -1.92
C CYS A 10 -12.64 -11.18 -0.48
N ASP A 11 -12.33 -12.29 0.18
CA ASP A 11 -12.58 -12.57 1.60
C ASP A 11 -11.49 -12.04 2.54
N GLY A 12 -10.41 -11.44 2.00
CA GLY A 12 -9.27 -10.95 2.77
C GLY A 12 -8.31 -12.06 3.24
N VAL A 13 -8.45 -13.29 2.71
CA VAL A 13 -7.56 -14.41 3.02
C VAL A 13 -6.47 -14.54 1.94
N THR A 14 -5.23 -14.75 2.38
CA THR A 14 -4.13 -15.08 1.46
C THR A 14 -4.19 -16.56 1.11
N TYR A 15 -4.25 -16.85 -0.18
CA TYR A 15 -4.15 -18.20 -0.72
C TYR A 15 -2.78 -18.39 -1.36
N ASP A 16 -2.12 -19.52 -1.06
CA ASP A 16 -0.77 -19.84 -1.56
C ASP A 16 -0.68 -19.91 -3.09
N THR A 17 -1.80 -20.26 -3.73
CA THR A 17 -1.94 -20.29 -5.19
C THR A 17 -3.33 -19.83 -5.63
N PRO A 18 -3.50 -19.38 -6.89
CA PRO A 18 -4.83 -19.09 -7.46
C PRO A 18 -5.76 -20.30 -7.43
N CYS A 19 -5.21 -21.51 -7.57
CA CYS A 19 -5.99 -22.74 -7.54
C CYS A 19 -6.59 -22.99 -6.16
N ASP A 20 -5.93 -22.58 -5.08
CA ASP A 20 -6.46 -22.72 -3.72
C ASP A 20 -7.66 -21.80 -3.49
N ALA A 21 -7.58 -20.55 -3.95
CA ALA A 21 -8.69 -19.60 -3.91
C ALA A 21 -9.90 -20.11 -4.72
N ILE A 22 -9.67 -20.61 -5.93
CA ILE A 22 -10.74 -21.19 -6.78
C ILE A 22 -11.38 -22.41 -6.11
N ARG A 23 -10.59 -23.30 -5.49
CA ARG A 23 -11.12 -24.46 -4.75
C ARG A 23 -11.94 -24.05 -3.53
N ALA A 24 -11.62 -22.93 -2.90
CA ALA A 24 -12.42 -22.34 -1.83
C ALA A 24 -13.68 -21.61 -2.34
N GLY A 25 -13.83 -21.45 -3.66
CA GLY A 25 -14.95 -20.71 -4.25
C GLY A 25 -14.84 -19.19 -4.07
N VAL A 26 -13.64 -18.69 -3.82
CA VAL A 26 -13.37 -17.27 -3.53
C VAL A 26 -12.79 -16.58 -4.76
N GLY A 27 -13.36 -15.43 -5.12
CA GLY A 27 -12.81 -14.58 -6.17
C GLY A 27 -11.46 -13.99 -5.75
N ILE A 28 -10.53 -13.83 -6.70
CA ILE A 28 -9.23 -13.21 -6.43
C ILE A 28 -9.39 -11.70 -6.55
N ASP A 29 -9.01 -10.97 -5.50
CA ASP A 29 -8.99 -9.50 -5.45
C ASP A 29 -7.75 -8.96 -6.16
N HIS A 30 -6.56 -9.39 -5.72
CA HIS A 30 -5.29 -9.04 -6.36
C HIS A 30 -4.24 -10.14 -6.23
N LYS A 31 -3.17 -10.01 -7.03
CA LYS A 31 -1.99 -10.87 -6.93
C LYS A 31 -1.15 -10.50 -5.71
N GLY A 32 -0.48 -11.46 -5.10
CA GLY A 32 0.26 -11.29 -3.85
C GLY A 32 -0.59 -11.60 -2.61
N ALA A 33 0.04 -11.67 -1.44
CA ALA A 33 -0.67 -11.85 -0.18
C ALA A 33 -1.59 -10.65 0.13
N CYS A 34 -2.66 -10.88 0.88
CA CYS A 34 -3.48 -9.81 1.41
C CYS A 34 -2.68 -8.90 2.33
N GLU A 35 -2.95 -7.60 2.24
CA GLU A 35 -2.38 -6.61 3.13
C GLU A 35 -3.02 -6.71 4.52
N THR A 36 -2.19 -6.74 5.57
CA THR A 36 -2.67 -6.82 6.95
C THR A 36 -3.04 -5.43 7.47
N PRO A 37 -4.11 -5.30 8.28
CA PRO A 37 -4.43 -4.02 8.92
C PRO A 37 -3.31 -3.60 9.87
N CYS A 38 -3.04 -2.29 9.93
CA CYS A 38 -2.02 -1.69 10.79
C CYS A 38 -2.47 -0.32 11.31
N ASN A 39 -1.83 0.17 12.38
CA ASN A 39 -1.98 1.55 12.86
C ASN A 39 -0.71 2.37 12.65
N SER A 40 0.45 1.70 12.61
CA SER A 40 1.76 2.30 12.41
C SER A 40 2.68 1.38 11.62
N ASP A 41 3.79 1.92 11.10
CA ASP A 41 4.80 1.15 10.37
C ASP A 41 5.43 0.03 11.20
N ALA A 42 5.40 0.15 12.53
CA ALA A 42 5.89 -0.88 13.45
C ALA A 42 5.04 -2.16 13.43
N ASP A 43 3.80 -2.09 12.95
CA ASP A 43 2.93 -3.25 12.79
C ASP A 43 3.26 -4.06 11.52
N CYS A 44 4.11 -3.52 10.64
CA CYS A 44 4.40 -4.09 9.33
C CYS A 44 5.76 -4.78 9.29
N SER A 45 5.91 -5.71 8.33
CA SER A 45 7.18 -6.42 8.12
C SER A 45 8.23 -5.51 7.48
N ALA A 46 9.50 -5.88 7.59
CA ALA A 46 10.60 -5.13 6.98
C ALA A 46 10.36 -4.88 5.47
N GLY A 47 10.50 -3.62 5.04
CA GLY A 47 10.25 -3.20 3.66
C GLY A 47 8.79 -2.86 3.34
N GLN A 48 7.89 -2.93 4.33
CA GLN A 48 6.52 -2.44 4.25
C GLN A 48 6.33 -1.20 5.11
N VAL A 49 5.32 -0.43 4.75
CA VAL A 49 4.84 0.75 5.47
C VAL A 49 3.33 0.61 5.64
N CYS A 50 2.82 1.26 6.68
CA CYS A 50 1.41 1.27 6.98
C CYS A 50 0.71 2.34 6.13
N TRP A 51 0.24 1.93 4.95
CA TRP A 51 -0.42 2.84 4.03
C TRP A 51 -1.82 3.21 4.52
N LYS A 52 -2.02 4.51 4.75
CA LYS A 52 -3.30 5.07 5.20
C LYS A 52 -4.05 5.70 4.04
N LEU A 53 -5.36 5.80 4.20
CA LEU A 53 -6.20 6.53 3.25
C LEU A 53 -5.85 8.02 3.28
N PRO A 54 -5.92 8.74 2.14
CA PRO A 54 -5.69 10.17 2.10
C PRO A 54 -6.52 10.93 3.14
N GLY A 55 -5.88 11.80 3.91
CA GLY A 55 -6.51 12.60 4.97
C GLY A 55 -6.84 11.84 6.25
N GLN A 56 -6.45 10.57 6.35
CA GLN A 56 -6.68 9.72 7.53
C GLN A 56 -5.35 9.34 8.19
N CYS A 57 -4.50 10.33 8.48
CA CYS A 57 -3.17 10.11 9.06
C CYS A 57 -3.20 9.39 10.42
N ASP A 58 -4.30 9.52 11.17
CA ASP A 58 -4.52 8.81 12.43
C ASP A 58 -5.43 7.56 12.28
N GLY A 59 -5.88 7.28 11.07
CA GLY A 59 -6.74 6.15 10.76
C GLY A 59 -5.99 4.82 10.64
N PRO A 60 -6.72 3.70 10.54
CA PRO A 60 -6.15 2.41 10.22
C PRO A 60 -5.60 2.42 8.79
N GLY A 61 -4.49 1.70 8.60
CA GLY A 61 -3.87 1.49 7.30
C GLY A 61 -3.76 0.01 6.94
N ARG A 62 -3.02 -0.24 5.87
CA ARG A 62 -2.70 -1.59 5.38
C ARG A 62 -1.20 -1.71 5.14
N CYS A 63 -0.60 -2.78 5.64
CA CYS A 63 0.80 -3.07 5.39
C CYS A 63 0.99 -3.45 3.92
N ALA A 64 1.66 -2.59 3.17
CA ALA A 64 2.06 -2.87 1.81
C ALA A 64 3.50 -2.38 1.55
N PRO A 65 4.19 -2.91 0.54
CA PRO A 65 5.55 -2.48 0.23
C PRO A 65 5.60 -1.01 -0.17
N ILE A 66 6.79 -0.41 -0.05
CA ILE A 66 7.04 0.94 -0.58
C ILE A 66 6.76 0.93 -2.09
N ARG A 67 5.93 1.86 -2.56
CA ARG A 67 5.58 2.01 -3.98
C ARG A 67 6.77 2.66 -4.68
N SER A 68 7.51 1.85 -5.45
CA SER A 68 8.67 2.31 -6.22
C SER A 68 8.38 2.50 -7.70
N ASP A 69 7.15 2.24 -8.13
CA ASP A 69 6.70 2.35 -9.52
C ASP A 69 6.20 3.76 -9.82
N CYS A 70 7.14 4.69 -9.97
CA CYS A 70 6.83 6.05 -10.39
C CYS A 70 6.98 6.24 -11.91
N PRO A 71 5.89 6.58 -12.62
CA PRO A 71 5.97 7.01 -14.01
C PRO A 71 6.86 8.25 -14.18
N LEU A 72 7.84 8.18 -15.09
CA LEU A 72 8.77 9.29 -15.38
C LEU A 72 8.08 10.57 -15.87
N MET A 73 6.85 10.46 -16.36
CA MET A 73 6.05 11.59 -16.87
C MET A 73 5.04 12.12 -15.86
N MET A 74 5.14 11.71 -14.59
CA MET A 74 4.24 12.21 -13.55
C MET A 74 4.49 13.72 -13.34
N PRO A 75 3.45 14.56 -13.45
CA PRO A 75 3.60 15.99 -13.20
C PRO A 75 3.92 16.25 -11.71
N ALA A 76 4.81 17.21 -11.46
CA ALA A 76 5.17 17.65 -10.12
C ALA A 76 4.03 18.49 -9.52
N PHE A 77 3.10 17.82 -8.85
CA PHE A 77 2.07 18.45 -8.03
C PHE A 77 2.39 18.18 -6.57
N PRO A 78 2.70 19.23 -5.78
CA PRO A 78 3.10 19.05 -4.39
C PRO A 78 1.95 18.49 -3.56
N VAL A 79 2.32 17.70 -2.55
CA VAL A 79 1.39 17.07 -1.60
C VAL A 79 1.93 17.22 -0.18
N CYS A 80 1.03 17.25 0.80
CA CYS A 80 1.39 17.22 2.21
C CYS A 80 1.32 15.77 2.70
N GLY A 81 2.44 15.26 3.22
CA GLY A 81 2.52 13.96 3.84
C GLY A 81 1.99 13.96 5.27
N CYS A 82 1.58 12.79 5.77
CA CYS A 82 1.19 12.61 7.17
C CYS A 82 2.34 12.80 8.18
N ASP A 83 3.56 12.98 7.69
CA ASP A 83 4.75 13.39 8.46
C ASP A 83 4.89 14.93 8.58
N GLY A 84 3.94 15.69 8.00
CA GLY A 84 3.97 17.14 7.96
C GLY A 84 4.99 17.72 6.96
N VAL A 85 5.55 16.90 6.07
CA VAL A 85 6.51 17.33 5.05
C VAL A 85 5.79 17.55 3.72
N THR A 86 6.12 18.65 3.06
CA THR A 86 5.68 18.89 1.68
C THR A 86 6.60 18.15 0.71
N TYR A 87 6.02 17.22 -0.04
CA TYR A 87 6.72 16.51 -1.10
C TYR A 87 6.48 17.20 -2.45
N PRO A 88 7.49 17.32 -3.33
CA PRO A 88 7.34 17.95 -4.64
C PRO A 88 6.36 17.24 -5.58
N SER A 89 6.15 15.95 -5.37
CA SER A 89 5.17 15.13 -6.08
C SER A 89 4.63 14.00 -5.19
N LEU A 90 3.50 13.42 -5.59
CA LEU A 90 2.98 12.18 -5.00
C LEU A 90 4.03 11.05 -5.04
N CYS A 91 4.77 10.94 -6.14
CA CYS A 91 5.82 9.93 -6.26
C CYS A 91 6.90 10.10 -5.19
N ASP A 92 7.35 11.32 -4.94
CA ASP A 92 8.40 11.59 -3.95
C ASP A 92 7.93 11.17 -2.54
N ALA A 93 6.67 11.42 -2.20
CA ALA A 93 6.07 10.97 -0.94
C ALA A 93 5.97 9.44 -0.86
N LEU A 94 5.52 8.79 -1.93
CA LEU A 94 5.38 7.34 -2.00
C LEU A 94 6.74 6.61 -1.90
N LEU A 95 7.78 7.14 -2.54
CA LEU A 95 9.15 6.64 -2.44
C LEU A 95 9.75 6.81 -1.04
N ALA A 96 9.34 7.88 -0.34
CA ALA A 96 9.68 8.08 1.06
C ALA A 96 8.88 7.19 2.03
N GLY A 97 7.88 6.44 1.54
CA GLY A 97 7.03 5.59 2.37
C GLY A 97 5.96 6.37 3.14
N VAL A 98 5.58 7.56 2.68
CA VAL A 98 4.73 8.48 3.43
C VAL A 98 3.32 8.54 2.83
N SER A 99 2.33 8.27 3.69
CA SER A 99 0.90 8.42 3.34
C SER A 99 0.54 9.90 3.20
N ILE A 100 -0.43 10.20 2.33
CA ILE A 100 -0.81 11.59 2.02
C ILE A 100 -1.87 12.10 2.99
N GLU A 101 -1.67 13.30 3.54
CA GLU A 101 -2.70 14.00 4.29
C GLU A 101 -3.64 14.72 3.32
N HIS A 102 -3.12 15.60 2.47
CA HIS A 102 -3.93 16.32 1.49
C HIS A 102 -3.11 16.74 0.26
N GLU A 103 -3.83 17.13 -0.80
CA GLU A 103 -3.22 17.73 -2.00
C GLU A 103 -2.71 19.16 -1.70
N GLY A 104 -1.64 19.56 -2.37
CA GLY A 104 -0.97 20.84 -2.13
C GLY A 104 0.06 20.78 -0.98
N PRO A 105 0.84 21.86 -0.77
CA PRO A 105 1.83 21.92 0.31
C PRO A 105 1.17 21.99 1.68
N CYS A 106 1.89 21.55 2.72
CA CYS A 106 1.47 21.70 4.12
C CYS A 106 1.33 23.18 4.51
N GLN A 107 0.49 23.46 5.51
CA GLN A 107 0.17 24.82 5.98
C GLN A 107 0.99 25.26 7.20
#